data_AF-A0A3Q1BAE6-F1
#
_entry.id   AF-A0A3Q1BAE6-F1
#
_cell.length_a   1.000
_cell.length_b   1.000
_cell.length_c   1.000
_cell.angle_alpha   90.00
_cell.angle_beta   90.00
_cell.angle_gamma   90.00
#
_symmetry.space_group_name_H-M   'P 1'
#
loop_
_entity.id
_entity.type
_entity.pdbx_description
1 polymer ?
#
loop_
_entity_poly.entity_id
_entity_poly.type
_entity_poly.pdbx_seq_one_letter_code
_entity_poly.pdbx_strand_id
1 'polypeptide(L)'
;VFLVRNRIAADFLPAGGVSGPRRHHRLSPEQAARPEGRLHGGQEEHISLEHEILLHPRYFGPNLLNTVKQKLFTEVEGTCTGKYGFVIAVTTIDNIGAGVIQPGRGFVLYPVKYKAIVFRPFKGEVVDAVVTQVNKVGLFTEIGPMSCFISRHSIPSEMEFDPNSNPPCYKTVDEDIVIQQDDEIRLKIVGTRVDKNDIFAIGSLMDDYLGLVS
;
A
#
# COMPACT_ATOMS: atom_id res chain seq x y z
N VAL A 1 -6.48 -0.09 3.93
CA VAL A 1 -5.56 0.57 4.90
C VAL A 1 -5.34 -0.23 6.18
N PHE A 2 -6.37 -0.63 6.95
CA PHE A 2 -6.17 -1.38 8.21
C PHE A 2 -5.55 -2.78 8.01
N LEU A 3 -5.94 -3.49 6.94
CA LEU A 3 -5.37 -4.80 6.56
C LEU A 3 -3.93 -4.68 6.05
N VAL A 4 -3.64 -3.65 5.28
CA VAL A 4 -2.28 -3.31 4.79
C VAL A 4 -1.38 -2.90 5.97
N ARG A 5 -1.90 -2.10 6.91
CA ARG A 5 -1.21 -1.69 8.14
C ARG A 5 -0.86 -2.89 9.03
N ASN A 6 -1.75 -3.87 9.19
CA ASN A 6 -1.48 -5.05 10.02
C ASN A 6 -0.52 -6.06 9.37
N ARG A 7 -0.50 -6.20 8.04
CA ARG A 7 0.48 -7.06 7.37
C ARG A 7 1.86 -6.40 7.30
N ILE A 8 1.94 -5.10 6.98
CA ILE A 8 3.22 -4.37 6.87
C ILE A 8 3.83 -4.07 8.26
N ALA A 9 3.03 -3.77 9.29
CA ALA A 9 3.59 -3.51 10.63
C ALA A 9 4.17 -4.78 11.29
N ALA A 10 3.71 -5.97 10.91
CA ALA A 10 4.23 -7.23 11.45
C ALA A 10 5.66 -7.51 10.97
N ASP A 11 6.01 -7.12 9.75
CA ASP A 11 7.33 -7.40 9.16
C ASP A 11 8.41 -6.36 9.53
N PHE A 12 8.02 -5.18 10.04
CA PHE A 12 8.93 -4.07 10.34
C PHE A 12 9.11 -3.76 11.84
N LEU A 13 8.45 -4.48 12.76
CA LEU A 13 8.70 -4.33 14.20
C LEU A 13 9.85 -5.26 14.64
N PRO A 14 10.89 -4.76 15.34
CA PRO A 14 11.90 -5.63 15.93
C PRO A 14 11.24 -6.52 17.00
N ALA A 15 11.44 -7.84 16.89
CA ALA A 15 10.96 -8.79 17.88
C ALA A 15 11.44 -8.39 19.28
N GLY A 16 10.48 -8.03 20.16
CA GLY A 16 10.75 -7.71 21.55
C GLY A 16 11.34 -8.91 22.27
N GLY A 17 12.64 -8.85 22.58
CA GLY A 17 13.37 -9.91 23.26
C GLY A 17 12.93 -10.08 24.71
N VAL A 18 12.45 -11.28 25.05
CA VAL A 18 12.35 -11.76 26.43
C VAL A 18 13.70 -12.35 26.81
N SER A 19 14.27 -11.86 27.92
CA SER A 19 15.61 -12.24 28.40
C SER A 19 15.58 -13.55 29.21
N GLY A 20 16.48 -14.48 28.86
CA GLY A 20 16.79 -15.71 29.61
C GLY A 20 18.26 -16.12 29.39
N PRO A 21 18.95 -16.76 30.36
CA PRO A 21 20.41 -16.75 30.39
C PRO A 21 21.10 -17.89 29.62
N ARG A 22 22.06 -17.48 28.78
CA ARG A 22 23.36 -18.09 28.36
C ARG A 22 23.42 -19.57 27.92
N ARG A 23 23.96 -19.76 26.70
CA ARG A 23 25.19 -20.55 26.44
C ARG A 23 25.89 -20.04 25.18
N HIS A 24 27.21 -19.93 25.25
CA HIS A 24 28.10 -19.41 24.21
C HIS A 24 28.23 -20.39 23.03
N HIS A 25 27.84 -19.95 21.83
CA HIS A 25 28.55 -20.30 20.60
C HIS A 25 28.61 -19.06 19.71
N ARG A 26 29.83 -18.64 19.39
CA ARG A 26 30.15 -17.48 18.56
C ARG A 26 29.91 -17.87 17.09
N LEU A 27 28.85 -17.35 16.49
CA LEU A 27 28.63 -17.38 15.04
C LEU A 27 28.86 -15.98 14.45
N SER A 28 29.42 -15.95 13.25
CA SER A 28 29.92 -14.80 12.50
C SER A 28 28.82 -13.78 12.14
N PRO A 29 29.13 -12.47 11.94
CA PRO A 29 28.11 -11.42 11.79
C PRO A 29 27.36 -11.37 10.44
N GLU A 30 27.44 -12.39 9.58
CA GLU A 30 26.99 -12.29 8.18
C GLU A 30 25.62 -12.94 7.89
N GLN A 31 24.82 -13.23 8.92
CA GLN A 31 23.52 -13.92 8.78
C GLN A 31 22.39 -13.29 9.61
N ALA A 32 22.45 -11.98 9.88
CA ALA A 32 21.37 -11.27 10.54
C ALA A 32 20.34 -10.76 9.50
N ALA A 33 19.15 -11.39 9.54
CA ALA A 33 17.87 -10.92 9.00
C ALA A 33 17.72 -10.83 7.48
N ARG A 34 17.40 -11.96 6.84
CA ARG A 34 16.45 -11.94 5.73
C ARG A 34 15.04 -12.00 6.33
N PRO A 35 14.16 -11.01 6.13
CA PRO A 35 12.75 -11.21 6.41
C PRO A 35 12.19 -12.13 5.33
N GLU A 36 11.87 -13.36 5.70
CA GLU A 36 11.00 -14.23 4.90
C GLU A 36 9.56 -13.74 5.09
N GLY A 37 9.17 -12.81 4.22
CA GLY A 37 7.80 -12.37 4.01
C GLY A 37 7.65 -12.08 2.52
N ARG A 38 7.09 -13.05 1.78
CA ARG A 38 6.77 -12.88 0.36
C ARG A 38 5.58 -11.93 0.28
N LEU A 39 5.84 -10.63 0.13
CA LEU A 39 4.82 -9.61 -0.08
C LEU A 39 4.76 -9.23 -1.56
N HIS A 40 3.51 -9.15 -2.03
CA HIS A 40 3.07 -9.00 -3.40
C HIS A 40 3.67 -7.78 -4.11
N GLY A 41 3.97 -7.92 -5.40
CA GLY A 41 4.64 -6.91 -6.22
C GLY A 41 4.00 -5.53 -6.07
N GLY A 42 4.81 -4.57 -5.67
CA GLY A 42 4.48 -3.19 -5.39
C GLY A 42 5.75 -2.55 -4.86
N GLN A 43 6.34 -1.57 -5.54
CA GLN A 43 7.48 -0.82 -4.98
C GLN A 43 7.01 -0.04 -3.75
N GLU A 44 7.14 -0.67 -2.58
CA GLU A 44 7.04 -0.02 -1.29
C GLU A 44 8.38 0.66 -0.97
N GLU A 45 8.38 1.99 -0.95
CA GLU A 45 9.58 2.78 -0.68
C GLU A 45 9.52 3.41 0.70
N HIS A 46 10.64 3.37 1.42
CA HIS A 46 10.83 4.11 2.67
C HIS A 46 11.46 5.47 2.36
N ILE A 47 10.66 6.54 2.40
CA ILE A 47 11.11 7.87 1.99
C ILE A 47 10.89 8.92 3.09
N SER A 48 11.69 9.99 3.03
CA SER A 48 11.52 11.17 3.90
C SER A 48 10.60 12.19 3.22
N LEU A 49 9.60 12.66 3.97
CA LEU A 49 8.59 13.62 3.55
C LEU A 49 8.53 14.80 4.53
N GLU A 50 7.98 15.91 4.04
CA GLU A 50 7.74 17.12 4.82
C GLU A 50 6.25 17.47 4.74
N HIS A 51 5.66 17.85 5.88
CA HIS A 51 4.28 18.30 5.96
C HIS A 51 4.13 19.38 7.03
N GLU A 52 3.24 20.34 6.79
CA GLU A 52 3.03 21.48 7.68
C GLU A 52 1.75 21.29 8.52
N ILE A 53 1.90 21.21 9.83
CA ILE A 53 0.78 21.05 10.76
C ILE A 53 0.32 22.42 11.27
N LEU A 54 -0.88 22.81 10.89
CA LEU A 54 -1.51 24.04 11.39
C LEU A 54 -2.26 23.76 12.70
N LEU A 55 -1.90 24.42 13.80
CA LEU A 55 -2.49 24.18 15.11
C LEU A 55 -3.11 25.44 15.72
N HIS A 56 -4.33 25.30 16.27
CA HIS A 56 -5.01 26.38 16.99
C HIS A 56 -4.48 26.50 18.43
N PRO A 57 -4.35 27.71 19.02
CA PRO A 57 -3.84 27.92 20.37
C PRO A 57 -4.53 27.13 21.49
N ARG A 58 -5.81 26.78 21.30
CA ARG A 58 -6.57 25.92 22.23
C ARG A 58 -5.90 24.56 22.49
N TYR A 59 -5.09 24.07 21.55
CA TYR A 59 -4.37 22.81 21.67
C TYR A 59 -2.96 22.98 22.25
N PHE A 60 -2.58 24.19 22.66
CA PHE A 60 -1.30 24.43 23.32
C PHE A 60 -1.40 23.99 24.78
N GLY A 61 -0.34 23.36 25.26
CA GLY A 61 -0.32 22.78 26.59
C GLY A 61 0.73 21.67 26.69
N PRO A 62 0.73 20.91 27.79
CA PRO A 62 1.74 19.88 28.05
C PRO A 62 1.80 18.79 26.97
N ASN A 63 0.70 18.59 26.23
CA ASN A 63 0.59 17.57 25.19
C ASN A 63 0.84 18.10 23.76
N LEU A 64 1.35 19.32 23.59
CA LEU A 64 1.53 19.97 22.29
C LEU A 64 2.16 19.05 21.23
N LEU A 65 3.31 18.45 21.55
CA LEU A 65 4.03 17.58 20.60
C LEU A 65 3.21 16.34 20.26
N ASN A 66 2.54 15.74 21.23
CA ASN A 66 1.66 14.59 20.98
C ASN A 66 0.49 14.97 20.07
N THR A 67 -0.10 16.15 20.26
CA THR A 67 -1.15 16.67 19.38
C THR A 67 -0.64 16.85 17.95
N VAL A 68 0.56 17.41 17.77
CA VAL A 68 1.18 17.56 16.44
C VAL A 68 1.39 16.20 15.77
N LYS A 69 1.90 15.20 16.51
CA LYS A 69 2.08 13.83 15.99
C LYS A 69 0.77 13.18 15.57
N GLN A 70 -0.26 13.25 16.43
CA GLN A 70 -1.57 12.69 16.12
C GLN A 70 -2.21 13.36 14.90
N LYS A 71 -2.05 14.68 14.81
CA LYS A 71 -2.53 15.46 13.67
C LYS A 71 -1.79 15.10 12.38
N LEU A 72 -0.48 14.89 12.44
CA LEU A 72 0.29 14.38 11.31
C LEU A 72 -0.27 13.05 10.81
N PHE A 73 -0.39 12.04 11.68
CA PHE A 73 -0.92 10.73 11.28
C PHE A 73 -2.29 10.85 10.61
N THR A 74 -3.16 11.69 11.16
CA THR A 74 -4.52 11.91 10.64
C THR A 74 -4.53 12.60 9.27
N GLU A 75 -3.60 13.54 9.03
CA GLU A 75 -3.57 14.33 7.81
C GLU A 75 -2.84 13.64 6.65
N VAL A 76 -1.90 12.74 6.92
CA VAL A 76 -1.04 12.15 5.87
C VAL A 76 -1.28 10.67 5.61
N GLU A 77 -1.62 9.85 6.61
CA GLU A 77 -1.83 8.41 6.38
C GLU A 77 -3.08 8.17 5.52
N GLY A 78 -2.94 7.32 4.50
CA GLY A 78 -4.00 7.05 3.53
C GLY A 78 -4.17 8.12 2.45
N THR A 79 -3.42 9.22 2.49
CA THR A 79 -3.43 10.20 1.40
C THR A 79 -2.67 9.68 0.18
N CYS A 80 -2.98 10.22 -0.99
CA CYS A 80 -2.30 9.91 -2.23
C CYS A 80 -1.89 11.19 -2.94
N THR A 81 -0.66 11.20 -3.47
CA THR A 81 -0.15 12.29 -4.30
C THR A 81 0.42 11.72 -5.58
N GLY A 82 0.26 12.40 -6.71
CA GLY A 82 0.86 11.96 -7.97
C GLY A 82 2.39 11.85 -7.94
N LYS A 83 3.04 12.61 -7.03
CA LYS A 83 4.50 12.63 -6.89
C LYS A 83 5.05 11.48 -6.05
N TYR A 84 4.35 11.05 -4.99
CA TYR A 84 4.89 10.05 -4.05
C TYR A 84 4.07 8.76 -3.99
N GLY A 85 2.90 8.71 -4.64
CA GLY A 85 1.97 7.60 -4.51
C GLY A 85 1.13 7.70 -3.24
N PHE A 86 0.70 6.54 -2.74
CA PHE A 86 -0.09 6.40 -1.53
C PHE A 86 0.81 6.39 -0.30
N VAL A 87 0.52 7.24 0.67
CA VAL A 87 1.19 7.22 1.98
C VAL A 87 0.53 6.15 2.84
N ILE A 88 1.19 5.02 3.03
CA ILE A 88 0.62 3.86 3.72
C ILE A 88 0.67 4.05 5.23
N ALA A 89 1.84 4.40 5.76
CA ALA A 89 2.05 4.59 7.18
C ALA A 89 3.24 5.51 7.45
N VAL A 90 3.12 6.34 8.49
CA VAL A 90 4.25 7.07 9.04
C VAL A 90 5.04 6.14 9.95
N THR A 91 6.34 6.01 9.69
CA THR A 91 7.24 5.10 10.43
C THR A 91 8.02 5.82 11.52
N THR A 92 8.48 7.04 11.25
CA THR A 92 9.31 7.81 12.19
C THR A 92 9.06 9.29 11.97
N ILE A 93 9.05 10.07 13.05
CA ILE A 93 9.03 11.54 12.99
C ILE A 93 10.42 12.00 13.39
N ASP A 94 11.19 12.43 12.40
CA ASP A 94 12.60 12.78 12.57
C ASP A 94 12.73 14.14 13.26
N ASN A 95 11.88 15.11 12.90
CA ASN A 95 11.94 16.46 13.45
C ASN A 95 10.57 17.15 13.44
N ILE A 96 10.27 17.89 14.51
CA ILE A 96 9.19 18.87 14.58
C ILE A 96 9.87 20.23 14.73
N GLY A 97 9.84 21.04 13.67
CA GLY A 97 10.48 22.34 13.65
C GLY A 97 9.80 23.36 14.56
N ALA A 98 10.46 24.51 14.76
CA ALA A 98 9.91 25.61 15.52
C ALA A 98 8.59 26.11 14.89
N GLY A 99 7.58 26.30 15.73
CA GLY A 99 6.28 26.77 15.28
C GLY A 99 6.32 28.24 14.85
N VAL A 100 5.77 28.54 13.67
CA VAL A 100 5.65 29.90 13.14
C VAL A 100 4.22 30.40 13.34
N ILE A 101 4.07 31.48 14.10
CA ILE A 101 2.75 32.11 14.32
C ILE A 101 2.28 32.73 13.01
N GLN A 102 1.09 32.35 12.57
CA GLN A 102 0.42 32.90 11.41
C GLN A 102 -0.17 34.28 11.73
N PRO A 103 0.19 35.34 11.00
CA PRO A 103 -0.33 36.69 11.24
C PRO A 103 -1.86 36.75 11.18
N GLY A 104 -2.46 37.48 12.12
CA GLY A 104 -3.89 37.81 12.11
C GLY A 104 -4.88 36.70 12.48
N ARG A 105 -4.45 35.43 12.59
CA ARG A 105 -5.34 34.31 12.96
C ARG A 105 -4.95 33.58 14.24
N GLY A 106 -3.75 33.83 14.77
CA GLY A 106 -3.25 33.23 16.01
C GLY A 106 -2.90 31.73 15.92
N PHE A 107 -3.09 31.09 14.76
CA PHE A 107 -2.64 29.71 14.53
C PHE A 107 -1.12 29.65 14.49
N VAL A 108 -0.56 28.49 14.82
CA VAL A 108 0.88 28.21 14.67
C VAL A 108 1.06 27.07 13.69
N LEU A 109 1.98 27.25 12.75
CA LEU A 109 2.35 26.26 11.75
C LEU A 109 3.64 25.57 12.17
N TYR A 110 3.61 24.24 12.28
CA TYR A 110 4.78 23.42 12.61
C TYR A 110 5.23 22.65 11.37
N PRO A 111 6.42 22.92 10.81
CA PRO A 111 6.99 22.09 9.76
C PRO A 111 7.48 20.77 10.37
N VAL A 112 7.01 19.64 9.84
CA VAL A 112 7.34 18.30 10.35
C VAL A 112 8.06 17.51 9.27
N LYS A 113 9.23 16.95 9.62
CA LYS A 113 9.95 15.99 8.79
C LYS A 113 9.71 14.59 9.33
N TYR A 114 9.27 13.68 8.47
CA TYR A 114 8.92 12.32 8.85
C TYR A 114 9.29 11.34 7.75
N LYS A 115 9.43 10.07 8.13
CA LYS A 115 9.61 8.96 7.20
C LYS A 115 8.31 8.19 7.07
N ALA A 116 8.00 7.75 5.86
CA ALA A 116 6.80 6.98 5.57
C ALA A 116 7.11 5.81 4.64
N ILE A 117 6.29 4.77 4.77
CA ILE A 117 6.17 3.74 3.73
C ILE A 117 5.18 4.28 2.71
N VAL A 118 5.60 4.35 1.46
CA VAL A 118 4.75 4.77 0.35
C VAL A 118 4.62 3.65 -0.67
N PHE A 119 3.44 3.53 -1.28
CA PHE A 119 3.18 2.61 -2.38
C PHE A 119 3.01 3.42 -3.66
N ARG A 120 3.88 3.19 -4.65
CA ARG A 120 3.81 3.89 -5.93
C ARG A 120 3.83 2.89 -7.11
N PRO A 121 2.70 2.68 -7.78
CA PRO A 121 2.64 1.77 -8.92
C PRO A 121 3.40 2.34 -10.12
N PHE A 122 3.99 1.47 -10.94
CA PHE A 122 4.61 1.86 -12.20
C PHE A 122 4.17 1.00 -13.38
N LYS A 123 4.25 1.57 -14.59
CA LYS A 123 3.96 0.84 -15.82
C LYS A 123 4.97 -0.28 -16.03
N GLY A 124 4.48 -1.48 -16.33
CA GLY A 124 5.27 -2.69 -16.54
C GLY A 124 5.50 -3.50 -15.27
N GLU A 125 5.07 -3.01 -14.11
CA GLU A 125 5.16 -3.74 -12.85
C GLU A 125 4.25 -4.97 -12.86
N VAL A 126 4.76 -6.10 -12.37
CA VAL A 126 3.99 -7.33 -12.16
C VAL A 126 3.66 -7.43 -10.68
N VAL A 127 2.36 -7.49 -10.37
CA VAL A 127 1.80 -7.35 -9.03
C VAL A 127 0.74 -8.41 -8.81
N ASP A 128 0.58 -8.85 -7.56
CA ASP A 128 -0.55 -9.69 -7.19
C ASP A 128 -1.69 -8.78 -6.69
N ALA A 129 -2.92 -9.14 -7.04
CA ALA A 129 -4.12 -8.35 -6.80
C ALA A 129 -5.28 -9.26 -6.37
N VAL A 130 -6.19 -8.73 -5.58
CA VAL A 130 -7.42 -9.44 -5.19
C VAL A 130 -8.55 -9.03 -6.12
N VAL A 131 -9.26 -9.99 -6.70
CA VAL A 131 -10.42 -9.73 -7.55
C VAL A 131 -11.59 -9.26 -6.68
N THR A 132 -12.08 -8.06 -6.93
CA THR A 132 -13.23 -7.50 -6.19
C THR A 132 -14.55 -7.66 -6.93
N GLN A 133 -14.52 -7.70 -8.26
CA GLN A 133 -15.71 -7.93 -9.07
C GLN A 133 -15.35 -8.49 -10.44
N VAL A 134 -16.17 -9.44 -10.91
CA VAL A 134 -16.10 -10.00 -12.26
C VAL A 134 -17.33 -9.59 -13.06
N ASN A 135 -17.15 -9.15 -14.29
CA ASN A 135 -18.26 -8.84 -15.20
C ASN A 135 -17.85 -9.04 -16.67
N LYS A 136 -18.81 -8.87 -17.59
CA LYS A 136 -18.58 -9.03 -19.03
C LYS A 136 -17.55 -8.07 -19.64
N VAL A 137 -17.28 -6.92 -19.00
CA VAL A 137 -16.32 -5.92 -19.52
C VAL A 137 -14.90 -6.19 -19.05
N GLY A 138 -14.73 -6.99 -17.99
CA GLY A 138 -13.43 -7.38 -17.45
C GLY A 138 -13.45 -7.69 -15.95
N LEU A 139 -12.29 -7.50 -15.32
CA LEU A 139 -12.05 -7.73 -13.90
C LEU A 139 -11.77 -6.41 -13.19
N PHE A 140 -12.45 -6.18 -12.07
CA PHE A 140 -12.05 -5.18 -11.08
C PHE A 140 -11.23 -5.86 -10.00
N THR A 141 -10.11 -5.24 -9.66
CA THR A 141 -9.13 -5.78 -8.72
C THR A 141 -8.62 -4.68 -7.80
N GLU A 142 -8.13 -5.06 -6.62
CA GLU A 142 -7.45 -4.18 -5.69
C GLU A 142 -6.00 -4.63 -5.45
N ILE A 143 -5.09 -3.67 -5.52
CA ILE A 143 -3.66 -3.82 -5.20
C ILE A 143 -3.39 -2.89 -4.02
N GLY A 144 -3.45 -3.41 -2.80
CA GLY A 144 -3.38 -2.60 -1.60
C GLY A 144 -4.47 -1.52 -1.58
N PRO A 145 -4.13 -0.21 -1.56
CA PRO A 145 -5.12 0.88 -1.63
C PRO A 145 -5.56 1.25 -3.05
N MET A 146 -4.94 0.69 -4.10
CA MET A 146 -5.18 1.09 -5.49
C MET A 146 -6.20 0.16 -6.17
N SER A 147 -7.16 0.74 -6.88
CA SER A 147 -8.02 -0.01 -7.80
C SER A 147 -7.35 -0.21 -9.16
N CYS A 148 -7.46 -1.43 -9.70
CA CYS A 148 -6.97 -1.79 -11.01
C CYS A 148 -8.06 -2.48 -11.83
N PHE A 149 -8.21 -2.06 -13.08
CA PHE A 149 -9.16 -2.65 -14.03
C PHE A 149 -8.43 -3.41 -15.13
N ILE A 150 -8.84 -4.65 -15.38
CA ILE A 150 -8.36 -5.47 -16.50
C ILE A 150 -9.51 -5.59 -17.49
N SER A 151 -9.38 -4.97 -18.67
CA SER A 151 -10.38 -5.09 -19.73
C SER A 151 -10.45 -6.52 -20.25
N ARG A 152 -11.62 -6.99 -20.71
CA ARG A 152 -11.77 -8.26 -21.45
C ARG A 152 -10.76 -8.41 -22.59
N HIS A 153 -10.37 -7.32 -23.25
CA HIS A 153 -9.38 -7.33 -24.33
C HIS A 153 -7.94 -7.55 -23.86
N SER A 154 -7.69 -7.42 -22.56
CA SER A 154 -6.41 -7.68 -21.88
C SER A 154 -6.44 -8.98 -21.05
N ILE A 155 -7.46 -9.81 -21.26
CA ILE A 155 -7.59 -11.16 -20.70
C ILE A 155 -7.41 -12.13 -21.87
N PRO A 156 -6.68 -13.26 -21.70
CA PRO A 156 -6.52 -14.26 -22.75
C PRO A 156 -7.83 -14.70 -23.39
N SER A 157 -7.77 -15.10 -24.67
CA SER A 157 -8.97 -15.41 -25.46
C SER A 157 -9.73 -16.64 -24.94
N GLU A 158 -8.98 -17.62 -24.42
CA GLU A 158 -9.44 -18.89 -23.85
C GLU A 158 -10.27 -18.74 -22.58
N MET A 159 -10.19 -17.59 -21.90
CA MET A 159 -10.98 -17.29 -20.71
C MET A 159 -12.31 -16.63 -21.10
N GLU A 160 -13.41 -17.32 -20.86
CA GLU A 160 -14.76 -16.85 -21.18
C GLU A 160 -15.52 -16.39 -19.92
N PHE A 161 -16.31 -15.34 -20.07
CA PHE A 161 -17.14 -14.83 -18.96
C PHE A 161 -18.41 -15.67 -18.84
N ASP A 162 -18.65 -16.23 -17.65
CA ASP A 162 -19.86 -16.97 -17.33
C ASP A 162 -20.71 -16.20 -16.29
N PRO A 163 -21.83 -15.56 -16.72
CA PRO A 163 -22.75 -14.89 -15.80
C PRO A 163 -23.65 -15.84 -15.02
N ASN A 164 -23.76 -17.11 -15.43
CA ASN A 164 -24.66 -18.10 -14.82
C ASN A 164 -23.98 -18.87 -13.69
N SER A 165 -22.64 -18.87 -13.65
CA SER A 165 -21.89 -19.32 -12.48
C SER A 165 -22.23 -18.46 -11.25
N ASN A 166 -22.21 -19.08 -10.07
CA ASN A 166 -22.49 -18.42 -8.80
C ASN A 166 -21.32 -18.68 -7.82
N PRO A 167 -20.35 -17.75 -7.71
CA PRO A 167 -20.34 -16.39 -8.26
C PRO A 167 -20.02 -16.31 -9.77
N PRO A 168 -20.34 -15.18 -10.46
CA PRO A 168 -19.91 -14.95 -11.83
C PRO A 168 -18.39 -14.96 -11.96
N CYS A 169 -17.86 -15.54 -13.05
CA CYS A 169 -16.43 -15.79 -13.20
C CYS A 169 -15.94 -15.65 -14.65
N TYR A 170 -14.61 -15.60 -14.81
CA TYR A 170 -13.94 -15.96 -16.06
C TYR A 170 -13.36 -17.35 -15.92
N LYS A 171 -13.56 -18.23 -16.89
CA LYS A 171 -13.03 -19.59 -16.87
C LYS A 171 -12.60 -20.10 -18.24
N THR A 172 -11.66 -21.04 -18.27
CA THR A 172 -11.32 -21.77 -19.49
C THR A 172 -12.42 -22.77 -19.85
N VAL A 173 -12.45 -23.20 -21.12
CA VAL A 173 -13.46 -24.17 -21.63
C VAL A 173 -13.38 -25.53 -20.94
N ASP A 174 -12.17 -25.95 -20.57
CA ASP A 174 -11.90 -27.16 -19.78
C ASP A 174 -12.12 -26.98 -18.27
N GLU A 175 -12.44 -25.76 -17.83
CA GLU A 175 -12.63 -25.37 -16.42
C GLU A 175 -11.39 -25.57 -15.53
N ASP A 176 -10.20 -25.75 -16.12
CA ASP A 176 -8.94 -25.89 -15.38
C ASP A 176 -8.53 -24.61 -14.64
N ILE A 177 -8.88 -23.43 -15.20
CA ILE A 177 -8.64 -22.13 -14.59
C ILE A 177 -9.98 -21.42 -14.43
N VAL A 178 -10.27 -20.98 -13.20
CA VAL A 178 -11.44 -20.19 -12.85
C VAL A 178 -10.98 -18.98 -12.05
N ILE A 179 -11.38 -17.78 -12.48
CA ILE A 179 -11.15 -16.51 -11.78
C ILE A 179 -12.50 -15.91 -11.40
N GLN A 180 -12.74 -15.82 -10.10
CA GLN A 180 -13.96 -15.28 -9.51
C GLN A 180 -13.64 -14.22 -8.44
N GLN A 181 -14.69 -13.65 -7.84
CA GLN A 181 -14.53 -12.70 -6.74
C GLN A 181 -13.73 -13.34 -5.58
N ASP A 182 -12.89 -12.54 -4.95
CA ASP A 182 -11.98 -12.86 -3.84
C ASP A 182 -10.76 -13.73 -4.21
N ASP A 183 -10.60 -14.13 -5.48
CA ASP A 183 -9.39 -14.82 -5.93
C ASP A 183 -8.18 -13.87 -5.99
N GLU A 184 -6.99 -14.43 -5.74
CA GLU A 184 -5.71 -13.76 -5.93
C GLU A 184 -5.18 -14.02 -7.34
N ILE A 185 -4.91 -12.94 -8.08
CA ILE A 185 -4.37 -13.02 -9.45
C ILE A 185 -3.09 -12.20 -9.57
N ARG A 186 -2.16 -12.68 -10.38
CA ARG A 186 -0.97 -11.94 -10.81
C ARG A 186 -1.26 -11.23 -12.12
N LEU A 187 -1.06 -9.92 -12.16
CA LEU A 187 -1.28 -9.08 -13.33
C LEU A 187 -0.07 -8.18 -13.62
N LYS A 188 0.03 -7.70 -14.86
CA LYS A 188 0.98 -6.66 -15.23
C LYS A 188 0.27 -5.32 -15.39
N ILE A 189 0.76 -4.27 -14.73
CA ILE A 189 0.26 -2.90 -14.88
C ILE A 189 0.66 -2.36 -16.26
N VAL A 190 -0.33 -2.01 -17.08
CA VAL A 190 -0.10 -1.46 -18.43
C VAL A 190 -0.09 0.08 -18.42
N GLY A 191 -0.78 0.69 -17.48
CA GLY A 191 -0.85 2.13 -17.33
C GLY A 191 -1.47 2.55 -16.01
N THR A 192 -1.16 3.77 -15.59
CA THR A 192 -1.69 4.40 -14.39
C THR A 192 -2.31 5.73 -14.76
N ARG A 193 -3.46 6.04 -14.18
CA ARG A 193 -4.10 7.34 -14.22
C ARG A 193 -4.08 7.94 -12.82
N VAL A 194 -3.52 9.13 -12.70
CA VAL A 194 -3.47 9.88 -11.45
C VAL A 194 -4.63 10.89 -11.46
N ASP A 195 -5.51 10.83 -10.48
CA ASP A 195 -6.49 11.87 -10.17
C ASP A 195 -6.05 12.64 -8.91
N LYS A 196 -6.86 13.59 -8.42
CA LYS A 196 -6.42 14.59 -7.42
C LYS A 196 -5.87 13.99 -6.12
N ASN A 197 -6.51 12.92 -5.63
CA ASN A 197 -6.18 12.23 -4.37
C ASN A 197 -6.16 10.71 -4.54
N ASP A 198 -6.02 10.20 -5.77
CA ASP A 198 -6.09 8.77 -6.04
C ASP A 198 -5.31 8.38 -7.29
N ILE A 199 -4.94 7.11 -7.40
CA ILE A 199 -4.30 6.51 -8.56
C ILE A 199 -5.10 5.27 -8.95
N PHE A 200 -5.45 5.19 -10.23
CA PHE A 200 -6.10 4.03 -10.83
C PHE A 200 -5.13 3.36 -11.80
N ALA A 201 -5.16 2.03 -11.87
CA ALA A 201 -4.37 1.29 -12.83
C ALA A 201 -5.26 0.57 -13.86
N ILE A 202 -4.67 0.33 -15.03
CA ILE A 202 -5.16 -0.65 -15.99
C ILE A 202 -4.16 -1.79 -16.08
N GLY A 203 -4.65 -3.02 -16.01
CA GLY A 203 -3.85 -4.24 -15.98
C GLY A 203 -4.01 -5.12 -17.23
N SER A 204 -3.17 -6.14 -17.34
CA SER A 204 -3.23 -7.18 -18.37
C SER A 204 -2.83 -8.54 -17.80
N LEU A 205 -3.41 -9.61 -18.34
CA LEU A 205 -3.09 -11.01 -18.10
C LEU A 205 -2.52 -11.71 -19.35
N MET A 206 -2.15 -10.95 -20.40
CA MET A 206 -1.75 -11.48 -21.71
C MET A 206 -0.31 -12.00 -21.79
N ASP A 207 0.51 -11.76 -20.77
CA ASP A 207 1.89 -12.26 -20.74
C ASP A 207 1.97 -13.60 -20.02
N ASP A 208 3.04 -14.34 -20.26
CA ASP A 208 3.32 -15.61 -19.59
C ASP A 208 3.39 -15.45 -18.05
N TYR A 209 2.95 -16.49 -17.34
CA TYR A 209 2.96 -16.56 -15.87
C TYR A 209 2.09 -15.52 -15.15
N LEU A 210 1.13 -14.90 -15.85
CA LEU A 210 0.06 -14.09 -15.28
C LEU A 210 -1.23 -14.91 -15.14
N GLY A 211 -2.17 -14.43 -14.33
CA GLY A 211 -3.44 -15.10 -14.05
C GLY A 211 -3.56 -15.56 -12.61
N LEU A 212 -4.36 -16.61 -12.37
CA LEU A 212 -4.64 -17.12 -11.03
C LEU A 212 -3.36 -17.55 -10.30
N VAL A 213 -3.22 -17.14 -9.04
CA VAL A 213 -2.12 -17.58 -8.16
C VAL A 213 -2.62 -18.79 -7.36
N SER A 214 -2.02 -19.95 -7.61
CA SER A 214 -2.33 -21.23 -6.95
C SER A 214 -1.28 -21.62 -5.92
#